data_AF-A0A8B7IR68-F1
#
_entry.id   AF-A0A8B7IR68-F1
#
_cell.length_a   1.000
_cell.length_b   1.000
_cell.length_c   1.000
_cell.angle_alpha   90.00
_cell.angle_beta   90.00
_cell.angle_gamma   90.00
#
_symmetry.space_group_name_H-M   'P 1'
#
loop_
_entity.id
_entity.type
_entity.pdbx_description
1 polymer ?
#
loop_
_entity_poly.entity_id
_entity_poly.type
_entity_poly.pdbx_seq_one_letter_code
_entity_poly.pdbx_strand_id
1 'polypeptide(L)'
;MSVVNRGDPYPQEVGATVQGVMEKLNYSNPYRLVWQSKVGPMSWLGPQTDETIKGLCQRGKKNMLLVPIAFTSDHIETLYELDIEYAQVLANECGVENIRRAESLNGNPLFSKALADLVYSHIQSNEICSKQLTLCCPLCVNPVCRETKAFFTSQQL
;
A
#
# COMPACT_ATOMS: atom_id res chain seq x y z
N MET A 1 2.07 -6.98 14.00
CA MET A 1 0.75 -6.95 14.65
C MET A 1 0.66 -5.85 15.69
N SER A 2 1.68 -5.64 16.54
CA SER A 2 1.68 -4.57 17.56
C SER A 2 1.32 -3.18 17.01
N VAL A 3 1.85 -2.81 15.83
CA VAL A 3 1.54 -1.55 15.13
C VAL A 3 0.08 -1.49 14.65
N VAL A 4 -0.42 -2.53 13.99
CA VAL A 4 -1.82 -2.56 13.55
C VAL A 4 -2.77 -2.52 14.76
N ASN A 5 -2.48 -3.31 15.79
CA ASN A 5 -3.31 -3.44 16.99
C ASN A 5 -3.32 -2.17 17.86
N ARG A 6 -2.33 -1.27 17.74
CA ARG A 6 -2.41 0.05 18.41
C ARG A 6 -3.39 1.02 17.73
N GLY A 7 -3.94 0.64 16.59
CA GLY A 7 -4.87 1.43 15.77
C GLY A 7 -4.14 2.31 14.75
N ASP A 8 -3.18 1.72 14.06
CA ASP A 8 -2.54 2.35 12.91
C ASP A 8 -3.53 2.42 11.72
N PRO A 9 -3.71 3.58 11.06
CA PRO A 9 -4.72 3.75 10.02
C PRO A 9 -4.37 3.07 8.70
N TYR A 10 -3.09 2.72 8.50
CA TYR A 10 -2.56 2.26 7.21
C TYR A 10 -3.35 1.12 6.54
N PRO A 11 -3.75 0.03 7.22
CA PRO A 11 -4.46 -1.05 6.55
C PRO A 11 -5.82 -0.63 5.98
N GLN A 12 -6.50 0.31 6.65
CA GLN A 12 -7.80 0.82 6.20
C GLN A 12 -7.63 1.74 4.99
N GLU A 13 -6.64 2.62 5.00
CA GLU A 13 -6.38 3.56 3.89
C GLU A 13 -5.88 2.84 2.63
N VAL A 14 -5.04 1.81 2.78
CA VAL A 14 -4.65 0.94 1.67
C VAL A 14 -5.86 0.18 1.11
N GLY A 15 -6.71 -0.35 1.99
CA GLY A 15 -7.97 -1.00 1.60
C GLY A 15 -8.89 -0.06 0.81
N ALA A 16 -9.00 1.20 1.23
CA ALA A 16 -9.77 2.22 0.52
C ALA A 16 -9.18 2.53 -0.86
N THR A 17 -7.85 2.60 -0.98
CA THR A 17 -7.17 2.81 -2.27
C THR A 17 -7.44 1.66 -3.24
N VAL A 18 -7.32 0.42 -2.77
CA VAL A 18 -7.65 -0.77 -3.58
C VAL A 18 -9.09 -0.71 -4.06
N GLN A 19 -10.03 -0.39 -3.17
CA GLN A 19 -11.45 -0.27 -3.52
C GLN A 19 -11.68 0.79 -4.60
N GLY A 20 -11.10 1.99 -4.46
CA GLY A 20 -11.24 3.06 -5.46
C GLY A 20 -10.66 2.69 -6.83
N VAL A 21 -9.54 1.95 -6.86
CA VAL A 21 -8.98 1.40 -8.11
C VAL A 21 -9.93 0.38 -8.75
N MET A 22 -10.46 -0.56 -7.96
CA MET A 22 -11.34 -1.61 -8.49
C MET A 22 -12.69 -1.08 -8.98
N GLU A 23 -13.22 -0.05 -8.32
CA GLU A 23 -14.39 0.71 -8.79
C GLU A 23 -14.11 1.37 -10.14
N LYS A 24 -12.96 2.04 -10.28
CA LYS A 24 -12.56 2.67 -11.55
C LYS A 24 -12.40 1.67 -12.69
N LEU A 25 -12.00 0.43 -12.38
CA LEU A 25 -11.85 -0.67 -13.33
C LEU A 25 -13.16 -1.46 -13.56
N ASN A 26 -14.29 -1.02 -12.98
CA ASN A 26 -15.57 -1.71 -13.06
C ASN A 26 -15.50 -3.19 -12.66
N TYR A 27 -14.64 -3.52 -11.68
CA TYR A 27 -14.41 -4.91 -11.22
C TYR A 27 -14.15 -5.91 -12.36
N SER A 28 -13.44 -5.50 -13.41
CA SER A 28 -13.17 -6.34 -14.59
C SER A 28 -12.48 -7.67 -14.27
N ASN A 29 -11.79 -7.75 -13.13
CA ASN A 29 -11.07 -8.93 -12.66
C ASN A 29 -11.24 -9.12 -11.15
N PRO A 30 -11.18 -10.37 -10.65
CA PRO A 30 -11.15 -10.63 -9.20
C PRO A 30 -9.83 -10.15 -8.59
N TYR A 31 -9.88 -9.68 -7.34
CA TYR A 31 -8.70 -9.13 -6.65
C TYR A 31 -8.63 -9.57 -5.18
N ARG A 32 -7.45 -9.42 -4.58
CA ARG A 32 -7.19 -9.55 -3.14
C ARG A 32 -6.13 -8.50 -2.76
N LEU A 33 -6.31 -7.85 -1.61
CA LEU A 33 -5.25 -7.11 -0.94
C LEU A 33 -4.46 -8.08 -0.06
N VAL A 34 -3.14 -8.10 -0.25
CA VAL A 34 -2.19 -8.93 0.47
C VAL A 34 -0.98 -8.08 0.87
N TRP A 35 -0.14 -8.59 1.77
CA TRP A 35 0.95 -7.82 2.39
C TRP A 35 2.29 -8.50 2.13
N GLN A 36 3.31 -7.69 1.83
CA GLN A 36 4.64 -8.15 1.47
C GLN A 36 5.69 -7.78 2.53
N SER A 37 6.93 -8.22 2.31
CA SER A 37 8.12 -7.75 3.04
C SER A 37 8.07 -7.95 4.56
N LYS A 38 7.48 -9.05 5.03
CA LYS A 38 7.60 -9.47 6.44
C LYS A 38 9.07 -9.74 6.78
N VAL A 39 9.59 -9.00 7.75
CA VAL A 39 10.93 -9.25 8.30
C VAL A 39 10.88 -9.72 9.75
N GLY A 40 11.69 -10.74 10.05
CA GLY A 40 11.82 -11.32 11.39
C GLY A 40 10.65 -12.20 11.84
N PRO A 41 10.75 -12.76 13.06
CA PRO A 41 9.85 -13.82 13.53
C PRO A 41 8.51 -13.32 14.09
N MET A 42 8.37 -12.01 14.30
CA MET A 42 7.16 -11.43 14.90
C MET A 42 5.94 -11.65 14.01
N SER A 43 4.73 -11.54 14.57
CA SER A 43 3.49 -11.61 13.78
C SER A 43 3.30 -10.34 12.96
N TRP A 44 3.01 -10.49 11.67
CA TRP A 44 2.73 -9.38 10.74
C TRP A 44 1.28 -9.42 10.27
N LEU A 45 0.83 -8.34 9.65
CA LEU A 45 -0.46 -8.30 8.97
C LEU A 45 -0.40 -9.24 7.76
N GLY A 46 -1.42 -10.06 7.58
CA GLY A 46 -1.51 -11.04 6.49
C GLY A 46 -2.81 -10.89 5.69
N PRO A 47 -2.98 -11.71 4.63
CA PRO A 47 -2.09 -12.81 4.22
C PRO A 47 -0.79 -12.30 3.54
N GLN A 48 0.26 -13.13 3.56
CA GLN A 48 1.54 -12.79 2.90
C GLN A 48 1.45 -12.99 1.38
N THR A 49 2.15 -12.16 0.61
CA THR A 49 2.14 -12.18 -0.86
C THR A 49 2.63 -13.51 -1.42
N ASP A 50 3.77 -14.01 -0.94
CA ASP A 50 4.37 -15.29 -1.32
C ASP A 50 3.44 -16.49 -1.05
N GLU A 51 2.91 -16.59 0.17
CA GLU A 51 1.97 -17.64 0.58
C GLU A 51 0.69 -17.58 -0.25
N THR A 52 0.23 -16.37 -0.61
CA THR A 52 -0.96 -16.17 -1.43
C THR A 52 -0.72 -16.61 -2.87
N ILE A 53 0.41 -16.25 -3.48
CA ILE A 53 0.78 -16.69 -4.83
C ILE A 53 0.81 -18.22 -4.89
N LYS A 54 1.51 -18.86 -3.95
CA LYS A 54 1.58 -20.33 -3.84
C LYS A 54 0.20 -20.95 -3.67
N GLY A 55 -0.60 -20.42 -2.74
CA GLY A 55 -1.93 -20.92 -2.43
C GLY A 55 -2.93 -20.76 -3.59
N LEU A 56 -2.86 -19.66 -4.34
CA LEU A 56 -3.67 -19.43 -5.54
C LEU A 56 -3.27 -20.38 -6.67
N CYS A 57 -1.97 -20.58 -6.88
CA CYS A 57 -1.47 -21.48 -7.90
C CYS A 57 -1.89 -22.95 -7.65
N GLN A 58 -1.78 -23.41 -6.40
CA GLN A 58 -2.29 -24.73 -5.97
C GLN A 58 -3.80 -24.90 -6.19
N ARG A 59 -4.55 -23.80 -6.26
CA ARG A 59 -6.00 -23.76 -6.53
C ARG A 59 -6.32 -23.53 -8.01
N GLY A 60 -5.33 -23.69 -8.89
CA GLY A 60 -5.49 -23.58 -10.34
C GLY A 60 -5.54 -22.14 -10.88
N LYS A 61 -5.27 -21.12 -10.06
CA LYS A 61 -5.13 -19.73 -10.55
C LYS A 61 -3.69 -19.52 -10.99
N LYS A 62 -3.45 -19.56 -12.31
CA LYS A 62 -2.09 -19.54 -12.88
C LYS A 62 -1.71 -18.25 -13.60
N ASN A 63 -2.63 -17.28 -13.68
CA ASN A 63 -2.36 -15.97 -14.25
C ASN A 63 -2.61 -14.92 -13.17
N MET A 64 -1.58 -14.13 -12.85
CA MET A 64 -1.62 -13.16 -11.76
C MET A 64 -0.99 -11.83 -12.17
N LEU A 65 -1.55 -10.73 -11.66
CA LEU A 65 -1.00 -9.39 -11.78
C LEU A 65 -0.74 -8.84 -10.38
N LEU A 66 0.53 -8.56 -10.09
CA LEU A 66 0.99 -7.93 -8.86
C LEU A 66 0.91 -6.41 -9.05
N VAL A 67 0.34 -5.69 -8.07
CA VAL A 67 0.17 -4.23 -8.13
C VAL A 67 0.82 -3.61 -6.89
N PRO A 68 1.91 -2.84 -7.02
CA PRO A 68 2.53 -2.14 -5.90
C PRO A 68 1.67 -0.94 -5.49
N ILE A 69 0.65 -1.19 -4.67
CA ILE A 69 -0.43 -0.21 -4.40
C ILE A 69 -0.06 0.87 -3.38
N ALA A 70 0.92 0.60 -2.52
CA ALA A 70 1.24 1.44 -1.35
C ALA A 70 2.58 2.17 -1.45
N PHE A 71 3.25 2.11 -2.60
CA PHE A 71 4.48 2.85 -2.86
C PHE A 71 4.53 3.28 -4.32
N THR A 72 5.03 4.49 -4.60
CA THR A 72 4.80 5.17 -5.89
C THR A 72 5.95 5.05 -6.88
N SER A 73 7.13 4.61 -6.46
CA SER A 73 8.30 4.44 -7.31
C SER A 73 8.89 3.04 -7.19
N ASP A 74 9.69 2.63 -8.17
CA ASP A 74 10.48 1.42 -8.01
C ASP A 74 11.49 1.53 -6.87
N HIS A 75 11.67 0.42 -6.16
CA HIS A 75 12.58 0.25 -5.03
C HIS A 75 12.88 -1.25 -4.86
N ILE A 76 13.63 -1.61 -3.82
CA ILE A 76 14.07 -3.00 -3.62
C ILE A 76 12.90 -4.00 -3.59
N GLU A 77 11.78 -3.65 -2.97
CA GLU A 77 10.63 -4.55 -2.82
C GLU A 77 9.91 -4.77 -4.17
N THR A 78 9.95 -3.82 -5.10
CA THR A 78 9.38 -4.04 -6.45
C THR A 78 10.34 -4.76 -7.38
N LEU A 79 11.57 -4.25 -7.51
CA LEU A 79 12.54 -4.73 -8.49
C LEU A 79 13.17 -6.07 -8.12
N TYR A 80 13.23 -6.40 -6.83
CA TYR A 80 13.84 -7.63 -6.35
C TYR A 80 12.78 -8.62 -5.86
N GLU A 81 12.02 -8.26 -4.82
CA GLU A 81 11.06 -9.19 -4.20
C GLU A 81 9.94 -9.57 -5.19
N LEU A 82 9.26 -8.60 -5.82
CA LEU A 82 8.20 -8.93 -6.77
C LEU A 82 8.73 -9.52 -8.10
N ASP A 83 9.73 -8.89 -8.71
CA ASP A 83 10.17 -9.25 -10.07
C ASP A 83 11.12 -10.47 -10.13
N ILE A 84 11.85 -10.75 -9.06
CA ILE A 84 12.82 -11.86 -9.02
C ILE A 84 12.32 -12.97 -8.10
N GLU A 85 12.16 -12.69 -6.80
CA GLU A 85 11.80 -13.74 -5.85
C GLU A 85 10.42 -14.34 -6.16
N TYR A 86 9.41 -13.49 -6.39
CA TYR A 86 8.06 -13.98 -6.65
C TYR A 86 7.83 -14.33 -8.12
N ALA A 87 8.15 -13.42 -9.03
CA ALA A 87 7.82 -13.59 -10.44
C ALA A 87 8.71 -14.61 -11.17
N GLN A 88 9.95 -14.84 -10.71
CA GLN A 88 10.85 -15.82 -11.33
C GLN A 88 10.99 -17.08 -10.48
N VAL A 89 11.37 -16.96 -9.20
CA VAL A 89 11.67 -18.15 -8.39
C VAL A 89 10.38 -18.87 -7.99
N LEU A 90 9.50 -18.21 -7.24
CA LEU A 90 8.28 -18.83 -6.71
C LEU A 90 7.29 -19.24 -7.81
N ALA A 91 7.18 -18.43 -8.87
CA ALA A 91 6.32 -18.72 -10.01
C ALA A 91 6.70 -20.02 -10.73
N ASN A 92 8.01 -20.24 -10.95
CA ASN A 92 8.52 -21.45 -11.56
C ASN A 92 8.30 -22.68 -10.66
N GLU A 93 8.52 -22.54 -9.35
CA GLU A 93 8.29 -23.61 -8.38
C GLU A 93 6.82 -24.02 -8.28
N CYS A 94 5.91 -23.05 -8.39
CA CYS A 94 4.47 -23.30 -8.24
C CYS A 94 3.77 -23.68 -9.55
N GLY A 95 4.41 -23.53 -10.71
CA GLY A 95 3.80 -23.79 -12.01
C GLY A 95 2.82 -22.69 -12.47
N VAL A 96 3.14 -21.43 -12.13
CA VAL A 96 2.41 -20.25 -12.60
C VAL A 96 2.67 -20.06 -14.10
N GLU A 97 1.63 -19.84 -14.89
CA GLU A 97 1.75 -19.67 -16.35
C GLU A 97 2.12 -18.23 -16.72
N ASN A 98 1.50 -17.25 -16.07
CA ASN A 98 1.86 -15.84 -16.23
C ASN A 98 1.77 -15.10 -14.90
N ILE A 99 2.86 -14.45 -14.52
CA ILE A 99 2.88 -13.47 -13.44
C ILE A 99 3.52 -12.21 -13.97
N ARG A 100 2.84 -11.08 -13.75
CA ARG A 100 3.36 -9.77 -14.14
C ARG A 100 3.21 -8.82 -12.99
N ARG A 101 4.01 -7.77 -12.99
CA ARG A 101 3.88 -6.62 -12.10
C ARG A 101 3.40 -5.41 -12.90
N ALA A 102 2.44 -4.67 -12.37
CA ALA A 102 2.09 -3.36 -12.90
C ALA A 102 3.25 -2.39 -12.67
N GLU A 103 3.53 -1.54 -13.65
CA GLU A 103 4.58 -0.52 -13.51
C GLU A 103 4.30 0.37 -12.29
N SER A 104 5.35 0.71 -11.55
CA SER A 104 5.29 1.75 -10.52
C SER A 104 4.91 3.09 -11.15
N LEU A 105 4.32 4.02 -10.39
CA LEU A 105 3.88 5.30 -10.96
C LEU A 105 5.04 6.10 -11.58
N ASN A 106 6.23 6.02 -10.96
CA ASN A 106 7.49 6.56 -11.48
C ASN A 106 7.32 7.96 -12.11
N GLY A 107 7.71 8.13 -13.37
CA GLY A 107 7.66 9.39 -14.10
C GLY A 107 6.35 9.62 -14.87
N ASN A 108 5.26 8.93 -14.51
CA ASN A 108 3.98 9.12 -15.20
C ASN A 108 3.51 10.59 -15.05
N PRO A 109 3.33 11.35 -16.15
CA PRO A 109 2.98 12.77 -16.08
C PRO A 109 1.61 13.01 -15.43
N LEU A 110 0.70 12.05 -15.48
CA LEU A 110 -0.58 12.13 -14.78
C LEU A 110 -0.39 12.07 -13.25
N PHE A 111 0.62 11.35 -12.77
CA PHE A 111 0.95 11.32 -11.35
C PHE A 111 1.54 12.67 -10.90
N SER A 112 2.44 13.26 -11.68
CA SER A 112 2.94 14.62 -11.39
C SER A 112 1.81 15.66 -11.38
N LYS A 113 0.85 15.54 -12.31
CA LYS A 113 -0.36 16.36 -12.30
C LYS A 113 -1.18 16.15 -11.02
N ALA A 114 -1.38 14.91 -10.60
CA ALA A 114 -2.12 14.60 -9.36
C ALA A 114 -1.45 15.22 -8.12
N LEU A 115 -0.12 15.21 -8.04
CA LEU A 115 0.63 15.88 -6.96
C LEU A 115 0.39 17.41 -6.99
N ALA A 116 0.44 18.01 -8.17
CA ALA A 116 0.16 19.45 -8.33
C ALA A 116 -1.29 19.79 -7.93
N ASP A 117 -2.26 18.98 -8.35
CA ASP A 117 -3.68 19.16 -8.03
C ASP A 117 -3.94 19.02 -6.51
N LEU A 118 -3.25 18.11 -5.82
CA LEU A 118 -3.32 17.96 -4.36
C LEU A 118 -2.80 19.21 -3.63
N VAL A 119 -1.61 19.71 -4.00
CA VAL A 119 -1.03 20.92 -3.39
C VAL A 119 -1.88 22.14 -3.70
N TYR A 120 -2.36 22.28 -4.93
CA TYR A 120 -3.25 23.37 -5.32
C TYR A 120 -4.54 23.37 -4.48
N SER A 121 -5.20 22.20 -4.35
CA SER A 121 -6.41 22.07 -3.55
C SER A 121 -6.17 22.37 -2.07
N HIS A 122 -5.03 21.92 -1.52
CA HIS A 122 -4.63 22.20 -0.15
C HIS A 122 -4.47 23.71 0.10
N ILE A 123 -3.78 24.44 -0.79
CA ILE A 123 -3.65 25.90 -0.72
C ILE A 123 -5.04 26.57 -0.77
N GLN A 124 -5.92 26.14 -1.68
CA GLN A 124 -7.27 26.72 -1.79
C GLN A 124 -8.13 26.48 -0.54
N SER A 125 -7.94 25.34 0.14
CA SER A 125 -8.73 24.97 1.31
C SER A 125 -8.37 25.74 2.58
N ASN A 126 -7.18 26.35 2.64
CA ASN A 126 -6.58 26.90 3.87
C ASN A 126 -6.56 25.91 5.05
N GLU A 127 -6.69 24.61 4.80
CA GLU A 127 -6.55 23.59 5.83
C GLU A 127 -5.08 23.46 6.22
N ILE A 128 -4.79 23.33 7.51
CA ILE A 128 -3.41 23.16 7.99
C ILE A 128 -3.01 21.68 8.03
N CYS A 129 -3.98 20.79 8.23
CA CYS A 129 -3.83 19.34 8.15
C CYS A 129 -5.19 18.66 7.97
N SER A 130 -5.18 17.37 7.64
CA SER A 130 -6.42 16.58 7.59
C SER A 130 -7.05 16.43 8.98
N LYS A 131 -8.35 16.18 9.03
CA LYS A 131 -9.06 15.85 10.28
C LYS A 131 -8.49 14.60 10.95
N GLN A 132 -8.02 13.61 10.17
CA GLN A 132 -7.43 12.37 10.71
C GLN A 132 -6.15 12.65 11.51
N LEU A 133 -5.31 13.60 11.09
CA LEU A 133 -4.08 13.93 11.84
C LEU A 133 -4.38 14.40 13.28
N THR A 134 -5.58 14.95 13.52
CA THR A 134 -5.98 15.40 14.86
C THR A 134 -6.22 14.27 15.86
N LEU A 135 -6.33 13.03 15.37
CA LEU A 135 -6.58 11.82 16.13
C LEU A 135 -5.37 10.89 16.09
N CYS A 136 -4.62 10.82 17.20
CA CYS A 136 -3.55 9.83 17.35
C CYS A 136 -4.14 8.42 17.49
N CYS A 137 -3.31 7.40 17.24
CA CYS A 137 -3.69 6.01 17.47
C CYS A 137 -4.27 5.80 18.88
N PRO A 138 -5.36 5.03 19.06
CA PRO A 138 -5.99 4.79 20.36
C PRO A 138 -5.04 4.29 21.45
N LEU A 139 -4.03 3.50 21.08
CA LEU A 139 -3.00 2.99 21.99
C LEU A 139 -1.61 3.56 21.67
N CYS A 140 -1.55 4.84 21.27
CA CYS A 140 -0.29 5.50 20.98
C CYS A 140 0.59 5.60 22.23
N VAL A 141 1.82 5.08 22.13
CA VAL A 141 2.85 5.13 23.20
C VAL A 141 3.99 6.10 22.90
N ASN A 142 4.01 6.70 21.70
CA ASN A 142 5.03 7.67 21.32
C ASN A 142 4.56 9.10 21.66
N PRO A 143 5.21 9.80 22.62
CA PRO A 143 4.80 11.15 23.01
C PRO A 143 4.94 12.16 21.86
N VAL A 144 5.87 11.93 20.93
CA VAL A 144 6.14 12.83 19.80
C VAL A 144 4.94 12.94 18.86
N CYS A 145 4.10 11.91 18.74
CA CYS A 145 2.91 11.97 17.89
C CYS A 145 1.97 13.13 18.27
N ARG A 146 1.85 13.42 19.56
CA ARG A 146 1.02 14.54 20.04
C ARG A 146 1.67 15.88 19.75
N GLU A 147 2.98 15.98 19.95
CA GLU A 147 3.76 17.19 19.67
C GLU A 147 3.73 17.54 18.18
N THR A 148 3.90 16.54 17.29
CA THR A 148 3.78 16.74 15.84
C THR A 148 2.38 17.19 15.44
N LYS A 149 1.32 16.60 16.02
CA LYS A 149 -0.05 17.08 15.79
C LYS A 149 -0.21 18.54 16.23
N ALA A 150 0.26 18.87 17.44
CA ALA A 150 0.19 20.23 17.97
C ALA A 150 0.97 21.21 17.09
N PHE A 151 2.14 20.82 16.60
CA PHE A 151 2.95 21.61 15.68
C PHE A 151 2.15 22.05 14.44
N PHE A 152 1.48 21.12 13.74
CA PHE A 152 0.66 21.49 12.59
C PHE A 152 -0.58 22.27 13.00
N THR A 153 -1.37 21.77 13.96
CA THR A 153 -2.67 22.39 14.31
C THR A 153 -2.57 23.79 14.95
N SER A 154 -1.38 24.22 15.37
CA SER A 154 -1.13 25.54 15.96
C SER A 154 -0.46 26.55 15.02
N GLN A 155 -0.23 26.20 13.75
CA GLN A 155 0.36 27.14 12.79
C GLN A 155 -0.54 28.36 12.59
N GLN A 156 0.09 29.52 12.43
CA GLN A 156 -0.58 30.75 12.03
C GLN A 156 -0.62 30.79 10.50
N LEU A 157 -1.81 30.99 9.93
CA LEU A 157 -2.03 31.17 8.49
C LEU A 157 -1.63 32.58 8.03
#